data_AF-A0A383YYA0-F1
#
_entry.id   AF-A0A383YYA0-F1
#
_cell.length_a   1.000
_cell.length_b   1.000
_cell.length_c   1.000
_cell.angle_alpha   90.00
_cell.angle_beta   90.00
_cell.angle_gamma   90.00
#
_symmetry.space_group_name_H-M   'P 1'
#
loop_
_entity.id
_entity.type
_entity.pdbx_description
1 polymer ?
#
loop_
_entity_poly.entity_id
_entity_poly.type
_entity_poly.pdbx_seq_one_letter_code
_entity_poly.pdbx_strand_id
1 'polypeptide(L)'
;MAAAAALAAAEPPPAMPQAAGAGGPAARRDFYWLRSFLAGGIAGCCAKTTVAPLDRVKVLLQAHNHHYKHLGVFSALRAVPQKEGYLGLYKGNGAMMIRIFPYGAIQFMAFEHYKTLITTKLGVSGHVHRLMAGSMAGMTAVICTYPLDMVRVRLAFQVKGEHTYTGIIHAFKTIYAKEGGFLGFYRGLMPTILGMAPYAGVSFFTFGTLKSVGLSHAPTLLGRPSSDNPNVLVLKTHINLLCGGVAGAIAQTISYPFDVTRRRMQLGTVLPEFEKCLTMRETMKYVYGHHGIRKGLYRGLSLNYIRCVPSQAVAFTTYELMKQFFHLN
;
A
#
# COMPACT_ATOMS: atom_id res chain seq x y z
N MET A 1 -0.19 11.20 2.88
CA MET A 1 -0.04 10.43 1.64
C MET A 1 1.40 9.93 1.57
N ALA A 2 1.96 9.34 2.64
CA ALA A 2 3.37 8.92 2.73
C ALA A 2 3.60 7.43 3.11
N ALA A 3 2.58 6.67 3.48
CA ALA A 3 2.62 5.21 3.74
C ALA A 3 1.43 4.40 3.10
N ALA A 4 0.29 5.03 2.76
CA ALA A 4 -0.60 4.73 1.64
C ALA A 4 0.11 5.14 0.35
N ALA A 5 1.00 6.16 0.41
CA ALA A 5 2.07 6.25 -0.58
C ALA A 5 3.16 5.21 -0.34
N ALA A 6 3.64 4.80 0.83
CA ALA A 6 4.55 3.63 0.87
C ALA A 6 3.95 2.31 0.33
N LEU A 7 2.61 2.16 0.26
CA LEU A 7 1.98 1.06 -0.49
C LEU A 7 1.72 1.40 -1.97
N ALA A 8 1.65 2.68 -2.32
CA ALA A 8 1.52 3.26 -3.66
C ALA A 8 2.82 3.98 -4.13
N ALA A 9 3.98 3.56 -3.60
CA ALA A 9 5.34 4.03 -3.87
C ALA A 9 6.19 2.83 -4.30
N ALA A 10 5.56 1.86 -4.95
CA ALA A 10 6.00 1.75 -6.33
C ALA A 10 5.63 3.11 -6.92
N GLU A 11 6.63 3.94 -7.24
CA GLU A 11 6.38 5.07 -8.12
C GLU A 11 5.39 4.59 -9.21
N PRO A 12 4.38 5.37 -9.62
CA PRO A 12 3.86 5.12 -10.95
C PRO A 12 5.10 5.00 -11.85
N PRO A 13 5.22 3.95 -12.70
CA PRO A 13 6.36 3.89 -13.62
C PRO A 13 6.53 5.29 -14.19
N PRO A 14 7.77 5.85 -14.16
CA PRO A 14 8.01 7.25 -14.43
C PRO A 14 7.18 7.63 -15.63
N ALA A 15 6.35 8.68 -15.48
CA ALA A 15 5.48 9.14 -16.55
C ALA A 15 6.30 9.10 -17.85
N MET A 16 5.80 8.37 -18.86
CA MET A 16 6.53 8.21 -20.12
C MET A 16 7.06 9.59 -20.49
N PRO A 17 8.37 9.73 -20.74
CA PRO A 17 8.93 11.00 -21.16
C PRO A 17 8.08 11.49 -22.32
N GLN A 18 7.49 12.68 -22.17
CA GLN A 18 6.94 13.36 -23.34
C GLN A 18 8.08 13.43 -24.35
N ALA A 19 7.82 12.89 -25.54
CA ALA A 19 8.81 12.70 -26.58
C ALA A 19 9.48 14.04 -26.92
N ALA A 20 10.65 14.28 -26.33
CA ALA A 20 11.56 15.35 -26.72
C ALA A 20 12.84 14.69 -27.23
N GLY A 21 12.93 14.62 -28.56
CA GLY A 21 14.14 14.51 -29.37
C GLY A 21 15.23 13.50 -28.99
N ALA A 22 15.25 12.33 -29.67
CA ALA A 22 16.49 11.66 -30.09
C ALA A 22 16.16 10.61 -31.17
N GLY A 23 16.81 10.72 -32.33
CA GLY A 23 16.57 9.89 -33.51
C GLY A 23 17.13 8.47 -33.40
N GLY A 24 16.25 7.50 -33.20
CA GLY A 24 16.54 6.06 -33.31
C GLY A 24 15.41 5.32 -34.04
N PRO A 25 15.67 4.15 -34.65
CA PRO A 25 14.79 3.52 -35.63
C PRO A 25 13.44 3.12 -35.01
N ALA A 26 12.37 3.36 -35.78
CA ALA A 26 10.96 3.31 -35.36
C ALA A 26 10.55 2.02 -34.60
N ALA A 27 11.14 0.87 -34.92
CA ALA A 27 10.82 -0.41 -34.28
C ALA A 27 11.20 -0.52 -32.79
N ARG A 28 12.05 0.38 -32.27
CA ARG A 28 12.46 0.38 -30.83
C ARG A 28 11.43 1.07 -29.92
N ARG A 29 10.51 1.86 -30.49
CA ARG A 29 9.48 2.61 -29.74
C ARG A 29 8.26 1.76 -29.37
N ASP A 30 7.90 0.78 -30.19
CA ASP A 30 6.60 0.08 -30.11
C ASP A 30 6.39 -0.78 -28.84
N PHE A 31 7.48 -1.13 -28.14
CA PHE A 31 7.41 -1.93 -26.91
C PHE A 31 7.95 -1.23 -25.66
N TYR A 32 8.31 0.06 -25.74
CA TYR A 32 8.88 0.79 -24.59
C TYR A 32 7.90 0.84 -23.40
N TRP A 33 6.62 1.14 -23.66
CA TRP A 33 5.59 1.14 -22.62
C TRP A 33 5.45 -0.23 -21.96
N LEU A 34 5.57 -1.31 -22.76
CA LEU A 34 5.29 -2.67 -22.30
C LEU A 34 6.45 -3.15 -21.45
N ARG A 35 7.68 -2.93 -21.91
CA ARG A 35 8.91 -3.24 -21.17
C ARG A 35 8.97 -2.46 -19.87
N SER A 36 8.60 -1.17 -19.87
CA SER A 36 8.56 -0.34 -18.66
C SER A 36 7.48 -0.83 -17.68
N PHE A 37 6.30 -1.20 -18.19
CA PHE A 37 5.22 -1.77 -17.38
C PHE A 37 5.62 -3.12 -16.76
N LEU A 38 6.26 -3.99 -17.54
CA LEU A 38 6.77 -5.28 -17.06
C LEU A 38 7.89 -5.10 -16.03
N ALA A 39 8.84 -4.20 -16.28
CA ALA A 39 9.90 -3.87 -15.33
C ALA A 39 9.34 -3.39 -13.98
N GLY A 40 8.38 -2.46 -14.01
CA GLY A 40 7.69 -1.99 -12.81
C GLY A 40 6.87 -3.08 -12.12
N GLY A 41 6.17 -3.93 -12.89
CA GLY A 41 5.40 -5.06 -12.38
C GLY A 41 6.27 -6.10 -11.67
N ILE A 42 7.38 -6.52 -12.28
CA ILE A 42 8.34 -7.46 -11.69
C ILE A 42 8.97 -6.86 -10.43
N ALA A 43 9.41 -5.60 -10.48
CA ALA A 43 9.96 -4.91 -9.32
C ALA A 43 8.96 -4.83 -8.15
N GLY A 44 7.70 -4.53 -8.44
CA GLY A 44 6.60 -4.55 -7.48
C GLY A 44 6.37 -5.94 -6.87
N CYS A 45 6.38 -6.99 -7.70
CA CYS A 45 6.23 -8.37 -7.25
C CYS A 45 7.38 -8.81 -6.31
N CYS A 46 8.63 -8.51 -6.66
CA CYS A 46 9.79 -8.82 -5.83
C CYS A 46 9.75 -8.06 -4.49
N ALA A 47 9.40 -6.77 -4.52
CA ALA A 47 9.25 -5.97 -3.31
C ALA A 47 8.16 -6.52 -2.37
N LYS A 48 6.98 -6.85 -2.92
CA LYS A 48 5.87 -7.42 -2.12
C LYS A 48 6.18 -8.81 -1.60
N THR A 49 6.89 -9.64 -2.37
CA THR A 49 7.31 -10.97 -1.92
C THR A 49 8.30 -10.87 -0.77
N THR A 50 9.27 -9.94 -0.83
CA THR A 50 10.25 -9.71 0.25
C THR A 50 9.58 -9.39 1.59
N VAL A 51 8.48 -8.61 1.57
CA VAL A 51 7.76 -8.22 2.80
C VAL A 51 6.56 -9.10 3.12
N ALA A 52 6.28 -10.14 2.33
CA ALA A 52 5.15 -11.03 2.53
C ALA A 52 5.14 -11.69 3.94
N PRO A 53 6.27 -12.13 4.51
CA PRO A 53 6.31 -12.63 5.89
C PRO A 53 5.81 -11.61 6.93
N LEU A 54 6.23 -10.35 6.79
CA LEU A 54 5.83 -9.26 7.68
C LEU A 54 4.33 -8.94 7.53
N ASP A 55 3.85 -8.92 6.28
CA ASP A 55 2.44 -8.67 5.97
C ASP A 55 1.54 -9.79 6.53
N ARG A 56 1.96 -11.06 6.48
CA ARG A 56 1.21 -12.17 7.08
C ARG A 56 1.15 -12.05 8.59
N VAL A 57 2.29 -11.86 9.25
CA VAL A 57 2.34 -11.72 10.72
C VAL A 57 1.51 -10.52 11.18
N LYS A 58 1.52 -9.43 10.41
CA LYS A 58 0.68 -8.26 10.66
C LYS A 58 -0.81 -8.63 10.68
N VAL A 59 -1.30 -9.35 9.68
CA VAL A 59 -2.70 -9.80 9.62
C VAL A 59 -3.06 -10.67 10.83
N LEU A 60 -2.21 -11.66 11.16
CA LEU A 60 -2.45 -12.57 12.29
C LEU A 60 -2.53 -11.83 13.63
N LEU A 61 -1.64 -10.85 13.85
CA LEU A 61 -1.61 -10.07 15.09
C LEU A 61 -2.74 -9.04 15.15
N GLN A 62 -2.99 -8.26 14.09
CA GLN A 62 -4.05 -7.24 14.07
C GLN A 62 -5.43 -7.85 14.33
N ALA A 63 -5.67 -9.03 13.75
CA ALA A 63 -6.93 -9.74 13.88
C ALA A 63 -7.04 -10.65 15.11
N HIS A 64 -6.02 -10.67 15.98
CA HIS A 64 -6.02 -11.49 17.20
C HIS A 64 -6.28 -12.99 16.93
N ASN A 65 -5.57 -13.55 15.95
CA ASN A 65 -5.69 -14.98 15.62
C ASN A 65 -5.47 -15.86 16.87
N HIS A 66 -6.31 -16.86 17.09
CA HIS A 66 -6.32 -17.69 18.29
C HIS A 66 -4.93 -18.24 18.64
N HIS A 67 -4.17 -18.69 17.64
CA HIS A 67 -2.87 -19.35 17.80
C HIS A 67 -1.73 -18.39 18.13
N TYR A 68 -1.85 -17.11 17.75
CA TYR A 68 -0.75 -16.14 17.78
C TYR A 68 -1.08 -14.85 18.58
N LYS A 69 -2.31 -14.71 19.10
CA LYS A 69 -2.78 -13.52 19.84
C LYS A 69 -2.01 -13.22 21.13
N HIS A 70 -1.23 -14.17 21.67
CA HIS A 70 -0.41 -13.95 22.87
C HIS A 70 1.02 -13.50 22.53
N LEU A 71 1.44 -13.61 21.27
CA LEU A 71 2.80 -13.34 20.85
C LEU A 71 3.03 -11.88 20.45
N GLY A 72 4.28 -11.43 20.64
CA GLY A 72 4.81 -10.22 20.02
C GLY A 72 5.21 -10.44 18.56
N VAL A 73 5.68 -9.37 17.91
CA VAL A 73 6.03 -9.38 16.47
C VAL A 73 7.13 -10.38 16.14
N PHE A 74 8.28 -10.29 16.83
CA PHE A 74 9.42 -11.17 16.58
C PHE A 74 9.13 -12.62 16.98
N SER A 75 8.42 -12.82 18.10
CA SER A 75 7.98 -14.14 18.53
C SER A 75 7.03 -14.78 17.51
N ALA A 76 6.11 -14.02 16.92
CA ALA A 76 5.22 -14.52 15.87
C ALA A 76 5.98 -14.85 14.57
N LEU A 77 6.96 -14.02 14.17
CA LEU A 77 7.82 -14.31 13.02
C LEU A 77 8.63 -15.61 13.18
N ARG A 78 9.00 -15.97 14.42
CA ARG A 78 9.68 -17.24 14.73
C ARG A 78 8.71 -18.41 14.88
N ALA A 79 7.55 -18.19 15.51
CA ALA A 79 6.57 -19.23 15.79
C ALA A 79 5.85 -19.74 14.54
N VAL A 80 5.59 -18.87 13.55
CA VAL A 80 4.89 -19.25 12.32
C VAL A 80 5.67 -20.31 11.52
N PRO A 81 6.98 -20.13 11.22
CA PRO A 81 7.78 -21.17 10.58
C PRO A 81 7.86 -22.47 11.38
N GLN A 82 7.94 -22.38 12.71
CA GLN A 82 8.01 -23.56 13.59
C GLN A 82 6.72 -24.40 13.54
N LYS A 83 5.55 -23.76 13.46
CA LYS A 83 4.26 -24.45 13.42
C LYS A 83 3.80 -24.83 12.02
N GLU A 84 4.08 -24.00 11.02
CA GLU A 84 3.49 -24.12 9.67
C GLU A 84 4.52 -24.38 8.56
N GLY A 85 5.81 -24.28 8.87
CA GLY A 85 6.90 -24.28 7.90
C GLY A 85 7.18 -22.89 7.31
N TYR A 86 8.35 -22.71 6.69
CA TYR A 86 8.78 -21.42 6.12
C TYR A 86 7.83 -20.89 5.04
N LEU A 87 7.30 -21.77 4.19
CA LEU A 87 6.30 -21.39 3.18
C LEU A 87 4.98 -20.91 3.79
N GLY A 88 4.71 -21.25 5.04
CA GLY A 88 3.59 -20.71 5.79
C GLY A 88 3.60 -19.19 5.78
N LEU A 89 4.76 -18.54 5.98
CA LEU A 89 4.87 -17.07 6.03
C LEU A 89 4.35 -16.37 4.77
N TYR A 90 4.26 -17.08 3.64
CA TYR A 90 3.84 -16.53 2.34
C TYR A 90 2.37 -16.81 1.99
N LYS A 91 1.57 -17.34 2.92
CA LYS A 91 0.12 -17.51 2.69
C LYS A 91 -0.54 -16.18 2.34
N GLY A 92 -1.33 -16.19 1.28
CA GLY A 92 -1.95 -14.99 0.69
C GLY A 92 -1.06 -14.20 -0.26
N ASN A 93 0.25 -14.49 -0.37
CA ASN A 93 1.14 -13.75 -1.30
C ASN A 93 0.71 -13.92 -2.77
N GLY A 94 0.23 -15.10 -3.18
CA GLY A 94 -0.26 -15.31 -4.54
C GLY A 94 -1.41 -14.37 -4.93
N ALA A 95 -2.38 -14.17 -4.04
CA ALA A 95 -3.46 -13.20 -4.25
C ALA A 95 -2.93 -11.76 -4.33
N MET A 96 -1.87 -11.44 -3.57
CA MET A 96 -1.19 -10.15 -3.68
C MET A 96 -0.53 -9.96 -5.05
N MET A 97 0.15 -10.98 -5.58
CA MET A 97 0.81 -10.91 -6.90
C MET A 97 -0.22 -10.69 -8.01
N ILE A 98 -1.33 -11.44 -8.00
CA ILE A 98 -2.42 -11.27 -8.97
C ILE A 98 -2.99 -9.85 -8.92
N ARG A 99 -3.05 -9.24 -7.73
CA ARG A 99 -3.60 -7.89 -7.55
C ARG A 99 -2.71 -6.78 -8.12
N ILE A 100 -1.40 -6.98 -8.24
CA ILE A 100 -0.47 -5.90 -8.66
C ILE A 100 -0.83 -5.37 -10.04
N PHE A 101 -1.06 -6.26 -11.02
CA PHE A 101 -1.32 -5.86 -12.40
C PHE A 101 -2.68 -5.14 -12.58
N PRO A 102 -3.82 -5.68 -12.12
CA PRO A 102 -5.11 -5.00 -12.23
C PRO A 102 -5.12 -3.66 -11.47
N TYR A 103 -4.47 -3.60 -10.31
CA TYR A 103 -4.37 -2.35 -9.55
C TYR A 103 -3.63 -1.26 -10.34
N GLY A 104 -2.45 -1.58 -10.88
CA GLY A 104 -1.67 -0.65 -11.67
C GLY A 104 -2.37 -0.22 -12.96
N ALA A 105 -2.99 -1.17 -13.69
CA ALA A 105 -3.71 -0.90 -14.93
C ALA A 105 -4.91 0.05 -14.71
N ILE A 106 -5.75 -0.25 -13.71
CA ILE A 106 -6.93 0.58 -13.38
C ILE A 106 -6.49 1.95 -12.89
N GLN A 107 -5.46 2.02 -12.04
CA GLN A 107 -4.94 3.29 -11.55
C GLN A 107 -4.42 4.16 -12.70
N PHE A 108 -3.67 3.59 -13.65
CA PHE A 108 -3.14 4.35 -14.78
C PHE A 108 -4.26 4.84 -15.72
N MET A 109 -5.19 3.96 -16.09
CA MET A 109 -6.34 4.33 -16.92
C MET A 109 -7.21 5.40 -16.26
N ALA A 110 -7.54 5.22 -14.98
CA ALA A 110 -8.35 6.19 -14.23
C ALA A 110 -7.62 7.52 -14.07
N PHE A 111 -6.29 7.51 -13.90
CA PHE A 111 -5.48 8.72 -13.82
C PHE A 111 -5.56 9.54 -15.10
N GLU A 112 -5.32 8.94 -16.26
CA GLU A 112 -5.40 9.66 -17.54
C GLU A 112 -6.82 10.17 -17.83
N HIS A 113 -7.84 9.38 -17.46
CA HIS A 113 -9.24 9.80 -17.59
C HIS A 113 -9.56 11.01 -16.69
N TYR A 114 -9.26 10.93 -15.39
CA TYR A 114 -9.55 12.03 -14.46
C TYR A 114 -8.70 13.26 -14.72
N LYS A 115 -7.44 13.09 -15.13
CA LYS A 115 -6.56 14.21 -15.53
C LYS A 115 -7.17 14.96 -16.71
N THR A 116 -7.57 14.25 -17.78
CA THR A 116 -8.21 14.86 -18.94
C THR A 116 -9.53 15.53 -18.59
N LEU A 117 -10.37 14.89 -17.78
CA LEU A 117 -11.63 15.45 -17.32
C LEU A 117 -11.44 16.73 -16.51
N ILE A 118 -10.52 16.74 -15.54
CA ILE A 118 -10.28 17.90 -14.67
C ILE A 118 -9.69 19.06 -15.48
N THR A 119 -8.72 18.79 -16.36
CA THR A 119 -8.15 19.85 -17.20
C THR A 119 -9.19 20.44 -18.15
N THR A 120 -10.02 19.61 -18.79
CA THR A 120 -11.00 20.07 -19.79
C THR A 120 -12.22 20.74 -19.16
N LYS A 121 -12.74 20.22 -18.04
CA LYS A 121 -13.99 20.71 -17.44
C LYS A 121 -13.80 21.75 -16.34
N LEU A 122 -12.74 21.65 -15.55
CA LEU A 122 -12.50 22.55 -14.41
C LEU A 122 -11.50 23.66 -14.75
N GLY A 123 -10.79 23.57 -15.88
CA GLY A 123 -9.76 24.56 -16.28
C GLY A 123 -8.57 24.63 -15.32
N VAL A 124 -8.48 23.71 -14.34
CA VAL A 124 -7.41 23.69 -13.34
C VAL A 124 -6.16 23.07 -13.97
N SER A 125 -5.11 23.87 -14.12
CA SER A 125 -3.80 23.45 -14.62
C SER A 125 -2.76 23.43 -13.48
N GLY A 126 -1.62 22.75 -13.68
CA GLY A 126 -0.52 22.70 -12.69
C GLY A 126 -0.44 21.43 -11.83
N HIS A 127 0.10 21.51 -10.62
CA HIS A 127 0.33 20.32 -9.76
C HIS A 127 -0.94 19.80 -9.08
N VAL A 128 -1.94 20.68 -8.87
CA VAL A 128 -3.17 20.36 -8.13
C VAL A 128 -4.05 19.36 -8.89
N HIS A 129 -4.25 19.54 -10.21
CA HIS A 129 -5.07 18.61 -10.99
C HIS A 129 -4.46 17.20 -11.02
N ARG A 130 -3.13 17.08 -11.11
CA ARG A 130 -2.43 15.78 -11.08
C ARG A 130 -2.61 15.09 -9.73
N LEU A 131 -2.55 15.85 -8.64
CA LEU A 131 -2.79 15.33 -7.29
C LEU A 131 -4.23 14.83 -7.13
N MET A 132 -5.21 15.60 -7.60
CA MET A 132 -6.63 15.21 -7.57
C MET A 132 -6.89 13.97 -8.42
N ALA A 133 -6.44 13.98 -9.67
CA ALA A 133 -6.57 12.85 -10.59
C ALA A 133 -5.91 11.58 -10.02
N GLY A 134 -4.71 11.71 -9.46
CA GLY A 134 -3.99 10.61 -8.82
C GLY A 134 -4.73 10.05 -7.60
N SER A 135 -5.31 10.92 -6.78
CA SER A 135 -6.07 10.50 -5.59
C SER A 135 -7.37 9.76 -5.97
N MET A 136 -8.11 10.29 -6.95
CA MET A 136 -9.34 9.66 -7.46
C MET A 136 -9.04 8.32 -8.17
N ALA A 137 -7.96 8.28 -8.96
CA ALA A 137 -7.51 7.07 -9.64
C ALA A 137 -7.08 5.99 -8.64
N GLY A 138 -6.33 6.36 -7.60
CA GLY A 138 -5.95 5.45 -6.53
C GLY A 138 -7.15 4.90 -5.77
N MET A 139 -8.15 5.73 -5.47
CA MET A 139 -9.40 5.28 -4.84
C MET A 139 -10.17 4.31 -5.73
N THR A 140 -10.30 4.63 -7.01
CA THR A 140 -10.98 3.77 -8.01
C THR A 140 -10.29 2.42 -8.11
N ALA A 141 -8.96 2.41 -8.23
CA ALA A 141 -8.18 1.17 -8.27
C ALA A 141 -8.36 0.33 -7.00
N VAL A 142 -8.41 0.96 -5.81
CA VAL A 142 -8.68 0.25 -4.55
C VAL A 142 -10.08 -0.36 -4.54
N ILE A 143 -11.11 0.38 -4.98
CA ILE A 143 -12.49 -0.12 -5.02
C ILE A 143 -12.57 -1.32 -5.97
N CYS A 144 -12.08 -1.20 -7.21
CA CYS A 144 -12.16 -2.28 -8.20
C CYS A 144 -11.34 -3.52 -7.80
N THR A 145 -10.21 -3.35 -7.11
CA THR A 145 -9.36 -4.47 -6.67
C THR A 145 -9.61 -4.94 -5.24
N TYR A 146 -10.62 -4.38 -4.57
CA TYR A 146 -10.95 -4.70 -3.19
C TYR A 146 -11.28 -6.20 -2.96
N PRO A 147 -11.96 -6.91 -3.88
CA PRO A 147 -12.20 -8.35 -3.73
C PRO A 147 -10.91 -9.18 -3.60
N LEU A 148 -9.86 -8.85 -4.37
CA LEU A 148 -8.55 -9.50 -4.27
C LEU A 148 -7.85 -9.18 -2.94
N ASP A 149 -7.99 -7.94 -2.45
CA ASP A 149 -7.51 -7.56 -1.12
C ASP A 149 -8.18 -8.37 -0.01
N MET A 150 -9.47 -8.62 -0.12
CA MET A 150 -10.22 -9.41 0.85
C MET A 150 -9.77 -10.88 0.87
N VAL A 151 -9.68 -11.50 -0.31
CA VAL A 151 -9.22 -12.89 -0.46
C VAL A 151 -7.81 -13.06 0.07
N ARG A 152 -6.90 -12.14 -0.24
CA ARG A 152 -5.54 -12.11 0.30
C ARG A 152 -5.52 -12.19 1.83
N VAL A 153 -6.33 -11.35 2.48
CA VAL A 153 -6.33 -11.22 3.95
C VAL A 153 -6.86 -12.48 4.62
N ARG A 154 -7.91 -13.08 4.06
CA ARG A 154 -8.48 -14.33 4.55
C ARG A 154 -7.53 -15.51 4.41
N LEU A 155 -6.86 -15.62 3.26
CA LEU A 155 -5.82 -16.63 3.05
C LEU A 155 -4.62 -16.43 3.98
N ALA A 156 -4.22 -15.19 4.25
CA ALA A 156 -3.10 -14.88 5.15
C ALA A 156 -3.42 -15.20 6.62
N PHE A 157 -4.68 -15.05 7.04
CA PHE A 157 -5.12 -15.34 8.41
C PHE A 157 -5.23 -16.84 8.71
N GLN A 158 -5.42 -17.67 7.69
CA GLN A 158 -5.59 -19.11 7.86
C GLN A 158 -4.30 -19.80 8.35
N VAL A 159 -4.44 -20.65 9.36
CA VAL A 159 -3.34 -21.42 9.98
C VAL A 159 -3.35 -22.86 9.44
N LYS A 160 -2.18 -23.50 9.38
CA LYS A 160 -2.07 -24.91 8.95
C LYS A 160 -2.83 -25.80 9.93
N GLY A 161 -3.70 -26.67 9.43
CA GLY A 161 -4.60 -27.51 10.24
C GLY A 161 -6.05 -27.03 10.30
N GLU A 162 -6.30 -25.72 10.15
CA GLU A 162 -7.65 -25.14 10.09
C GLU A 162 -7.91 -24.54 8.71
N HIS A 163 -7.99 -25.40 7.69
CA HIS A 163 -8.11 -24.92 6.32
C HIS A 163 -9.56 -24.59 5.92
N THR A 164 -9.96 -23.33 6.08
CA THR A 164 -11.25 -22.84 5.54
C THR A 164 -11.24 -22.69 4.01
N TYR A 165 -10.09 -22.35 3.44
CA TYR A 165 -9.90 -22.15 2.00
C TYR A 165 -8.76 -23.02 1.46
N THR A 166 -9.01 -23.68 0.34
CA THR A 166 -8.01 -24.49 -0.39
C THR A 166 -7.19 -23.67 -1.38
N GLY A 167 -7.70 -22.51 -1.80
CA GLY A 167 -7.02 -21.62 -2.75
C GLY A 167 -7.81 -20.34 -3.02
N ILE A 168 -7.31 -19.53 -3.96
CA ILE A 168 -7.87 -18.23 -4.33
C ILE A 168 -9.29 -18.38 -4.89
N ILE A 169 -9.48 -19.29 -5.86
CA ILE A 169 -10.79 -19.53 -6.51
C ILE A 169 -11.80 -20.07 -5.48
N HIS A 170 -11.37 -21.00 -4.63
CA HIS A 170 -12.24 -21.52 -3.57
C HIS A 170 -12.64 -20.40 -2.60
N ALA A 171 -11.71 -19.53 -2.20
CA ALA A 171 -12.02 -18.38 -1.37
C ALA A 171 -13.04 -17.44 -2.02
N PHE A 172 -12.89 -17.11 -3.30
CA PHE A 172 -13.90 -16.33 -4.04
C PHE A 172 -15.29 -17.01 -4.02
N LYS A 173 -15.37 -18.29 -4.38
CA LYS A 173 -16.64 -19.02 -4.41
C LYS A 173 -17.28 -19.11 -3.02
N THR A 174 -16.50 -19.41 -1.99
CA THR A 174 -16.99 -19.53 -0.62
C THR A 174 -17.51 -18.19 -0.09
N ILE A 175 -16.79 -17.08 -0.33
CA ILE A 175 -17.23 -15.73 0.09
C ILE A 175 -18.53 -15.37 -0.63
N TYR A 176 -18.59 -15.57 -1.95
CA TYR A 176 -19.77 -15.27 -2.74
C TYR A 176 -21.00 -16.05 -2.26
N ALA A 177 -20.85 -17.36 -2.01
CA ALA A 177 -21.96 -18.21 -1.60
C ALA A 177 -22.41 -17.99 -0.15
N LYS A 178 -21.48 -17.72 0.78
CA LYS A 178 -21.79 -17.64 2.23
C LYS A 178 -22.02 -16.23 2.76
N GLU A 179 -21.62 -15.18 2.03
CA GLU A 179 -21.64 -13.79 2.56
C GLU A 179 -22.47 -12.81 1.74
N GLY A 180 -23.47 -13.31 1.02
CA GLY A 180 -24.42 -12.46 0.30
C GLY A 180 -23.85 -11.89 -1.01
N GLY A 181 -23.04 -12.67 -1.72
CA GLY A 181 -22.56 -12.33 -3.06
C GLY A 181 -21.51 -11.22 -3.08
N PHE A 182 -21.70 -10.24 -3.97
CA PHE A 182 -20.72 -9.18 -4.21
C PHE A 182 -20.50 -8.26 -3.01
N LEU A 183 -21.55 -7.95 -2.24
CA LEU A 183 -21.45 -7.08 -1.07
C LEU A 183 -20.53 -7.64 0.02
N GLY A 184 -20.44 -8.96 0.14
CA GLY A 184 -19.52 -9.64 1.04
C GLY A 184 -18.07 -9.21 0.83
N PHE A 185 -17.63 -9.06 -0.42
CA PHE A 185 -16.26 -8.69 -0.76
C PHE A 185 -15.85 -7.30 -0.28
N TYR A 186 -16.81 -6.37 -0.15
CA TYR A 186 -16.56 -4.96 0.17
C TYR A 186 -16.61 -4.65 1.67
N ARG A 187 -16.70 -5.67 2.53
CA ARG A 187 -16.61 -5.49 3.98
C ARG A 187 -15.24 -4.91 4.37
N GLY A 188 -15.27 -3.76 5.03
CA GLY A 188 -14.09 -2.99 5.38
C GLY A 188 -13.67 -1.93 4.35
N LEU A 189 -14.43 -1.72 3.27
CA LEU A 189 -14.12 -0.64 2.31
C LEU A 189 -14.23 0.74 2.99
N MET A 190 -15.25 0.96 3.81
CA MET A 190 -15.44 2.23 4.53
C MET A 190 -14.24 2.66 5.39
N PRO A 191 -13.71 1.84 6.32
CA PRO A 191 -12.49 2.22 7.04
C PRO A 191 -11.27 2.33 6.14
N THR A 192 -11.26 1.68 4.97
CA THR A 192 -10.17 1.84 3.99
C THR A 192 -10.17 3.26 3.41
N ILE A 193 -11.33 3.71 2.91
CA ILE A 193 -11.48 5.04 2.30
C ILE A 193 -11.30 6.13 3.38
N LEU A 194 -11.97 5.98 4.52
CA LEU A 194 -11.84 6.92 5.64
C LEU A 194 -10.43 6.96 6.21
N GLY A 195 -9.69 5.85 6.21
CA GLY A 195 -8.30 5.82 6.65
C GLY A 195 -7.34 6.54 5.68
N MET A 196 -7.67 6.63 4.39
CA MET A 196 -6.81 7.29 3.40
C MET A 196 -6.75 8.81 3.53
N ALA A 197 -7.85 9.46 3.95
CA ALA A 197 -7.92 10.92 4.02
C ALA A 197 -7.10 11.54 5.18
N PRO A 198 -7.25 11.12 6.46
CA PRO A 198 -6.38 11.56 7.56
C PRO A 198 -4.92 11.25 7.25
N TYR A 199 -4.72 10.10 6.61
CA TYR A 199 -3.41 9.71 6.19
C TYR A 199 -2.80 10.64 5.14
N ALA A 200 -3.58 11.01 4.12
CA ALA A 200 -3.25 12.01 3.12
C ALA A 200 -2.83 13.31 3.81
N GLY A 201 -3.75 13.89 4.58
CA GLY A 201 -3.61 15.20 5.23
C GLY A 201 -2.43 15.29 6.18
N VAL A 202 -2.32 14.37 7.16
CA VAL A 202 -1.24 14.42 8.16
C VAL A 202 0.11 14.33 7.51
N SER A 203 0.30 13.44 6.53
CA SER A 203 1.62 13.30 5.94
C SER A 203 2.01 14.49 5.07
N PHE A 204 1.04 15.16 4.41
CA PHE A 204 1.33 16.40 3.69
C PHE A 204 1.64 17.54 4.64
N PHE A 205 0.84 17.68 5.71
CA PHE A 205 1.04 18.67 6.74
C PHE A 205 2.44 18.49 7.38
N THR A 206 2.75 17.30 7.89
CA THR A 206 4.04 17.02 8.53
C THR A 206 5.20 17.21 7.56
N PHE A 207 5.09 16.73 6.32
CA PHE A 207 6.16 16.93 5.33
C PHE A 207 6.36 18.42 5.01
N GLY A 208 5.27 19.18 4.82
CA GLY A 208 5.32 20.62 4.57
C GLY A 208 5.95 21.38 5.73
N THR A 209 5.55 21.07 6.96
CA THR A 209 6.14 21.67 8.17
C THR A 209 7.61 21.32 8.31
N LEU A 210 8.01 20.05 8.16
CA LEU A 210 9.41 19.62 8.25
C LEU A 210 10.27 20.30 7.18
N LYS A 211 9.76 20.40 5.95
CA LYS A 211 10.43 21.10 4.85
C LYS A 211 10.60 22.59 5.17
N SER A 212 9.54 23.26 5.63
CA SER A 212 9.56 24.69 5.96
C SER A 212 10.54 24.97 7.10
N VAL A 213 10.44 24.23 8.21
CA VAL A 213 11.30 24.41 9.38
C VAL A 213 12.76 24.10 9.04
N GLY A 214 13.02 23.03 8.28
CA GLY A 214 14.36 22.66 7.86
C GLY A 214 15.03 23.70 6.97
N LEU A 215 14.28 24.27 6.01
CA LEU A 215 14.79 25.36 5.16
C LEU A 215 14.97 26.67 5.92
N SER A 216 14.14 26.96 6.94
CA SER A 216 14.27 28.16 7.76
C SER A 216 15.43 28.11 8.76
N HIS A 217 15.74 26.96 9.35
CA HIS A 217 16.79 26.86 10.39
C HIS A 217 18.20 26.64 9.81
N ALA A 218 18.34 25.96 8.68
CA ALA A 218 19.65 25.66 8.10
C ALA A 218 19.64 25.64 6.56
N PRO A 219 19.38 26.80 5.91
CA PRO A 219 19.26 26.89 4.46
C PRO A 219 20.54 26.45 3.71
N THR A 220 21.71 26.77 4.27
CA THR A 220 23.03 26.43 3.69
C THR A 220 23.44 24.97 3.88
N LEU A 221 22.92 24.29 4.91
CA LEU A 221 23.29 22.91 5.27
C LEU A 221 22.30 21.87 4.71
N LEU A 222 21.00 22.20 4.67
CA LEU A 222 19.92 21.29 4.27
C LEU A 222 19.35 21.58 2.88
N GLY A 223 19.56 22.80 2.36
CA GLY A 223 19.09 23.23 1.05
C GLY A 223 20.10 23.00 -0.07
N ARG A 224 19.58 22.76 -1.26
CA ARG A 224 20.26 22.84 -2.56
C ARG A 224 19.42 23.77 -3.45
N PRO A 225 20.01 24.67 -4.24
CA PRO A 225 19.25 25.42 -5.24
C PRO A 225 18.55 24.45 -6.19
N SER A 226 17.27 24.69 -6.49
CA SER A 226 16.49 23.87 -7.42
C SER A 226 17.10 23.90 -8.81
N SER A 227 17.11 22.75 -9.49
CA SER A 227 17.62 22.63 -10.87
C SER A 227 16.83 23.49 -11.87
N ASP A 228 15.55 23.74 -11.58
CA ASP A 228 14.65 24.48 -12.47
C ASP A 228 14.57 25.97 -12.14
N ASN A 229 14.93 26.38 -10.91
CA ASN A 229 14.87 27.77 -10.46
C ASN A 229 15.89 28.01 -9.33
N PRO A 230 16.99 28.74 -9.56
CA PRO A 230 18.05 28.95 -8.56
C PRO A 230 17.56 29.71 -7.31
N ASN A 231 16.43 30.44 -7.41
CA ASN A 231 15.81 31.20 -6.32
C ASN A 231 14.96 30.32 -5.37
N VAL A 232 14.75 29.03 -5.67
CA VAL A 232 13.97 28.11 -4.85
C VAL A 232 14.90 27.08 -4.21
N LEU A 233 15.00 27.08 -2.87
CA LEU A 233 15.75 26.04 -2.16
C LEU A 233 14.93 24.76 -2.05
N VAL A 234 15.53 23.64 -2.43
CA VAL A 234 14.99 22.28 -2.30
C VAL A 234 15.84 21.51 -1.29
N LEU A 235 15.22 20.66 -0.46
CA LEU A 235 15.96 19.81 0.46
C LEU A 235 16.89 18.86 -0.30
N LYS A 236 18.10 18.62 0.23
CA LYS A 236 18.97 17.54 -0.26
C LYS A 236 18.20 16.20 -0.25
N THR A 237 18.45 15.35 -1.24
CA THR A 237 17.69 14.11 -1.48
C THR A 237 17.57 13.23 -0.24
N HIS A 238 18.65 13.05 0.53
CA HIS A 238 18.65 12.25 1.76
C HIS A 238 17.77 12.88 2.87
N ILE A 239 17.81 14.20 3.05
CA ILE A 239 16.96 14.89 4.02
C ILE A 239 15.50 14.82 3.59
N ASN A 240 15.22 14.99 2.29
CA ASN A 240 13.87 14.88 1.75
C ASN A 240 13.28 13.48 1.99
N LEU A 241 14.09 12.43 1.82
CA LEU A 241 13.70 11.05 2.12
C LEU A 241 13.45 10.84 3.62
N LEU A 242 14.29 11.39 4.49
CA LEU A 242 14.08 11.32 5.95
C LEU A 242 12.80 12.06 6.37
N CYS A 243 12.58 13.28 5.89
CA CYS A 243 11.36 14.05 6.15
C CYS A 243 10.11 13.31 5.65
N GLY A 244 10.17 12.71 4.45
CA GLY A 244 9.11 11.87 3.90
C GLY A 244 8.84 10.62 4.75
N GLY A 245 9.90 9.95 5.20
CA GLY A 245 9.81 8.78 6.08
C GLY A 245 9.18 9.09 7.43
N VAL A 246 9.60 10.18 8.09
CA VAL A 246 9.03 10.66 9.36
C VAL A 246 7.57 11.07 9.19
N ALA A 247 7.25 11.85 8.14
CA ALA A 247 5.88 12.23 7.83
C ALA A 247 4.98 11.00 7.56
N GLY A 248 5.53 9.98 6.87
CA GLY A 248 4.86 8.70 6.66
C GLY A 248 4.60 7.94 7.95
N ALA A 249 5.58 7.86 8.85
CA ALA A 249 5.43 7.18 10.13
C ALA A 249 4.39 7.85 11.03
N ILE A 250 4.40 9.18 11.13
CA ILE A 250 3.43 9.95 11.93
C ILE A 250 2.03 9.78 11.35
N ALA A 251 1.87 9.98 10.04
CA ALA A 251 0.58 9.78 9.39
C ALA A 251 0.06 8.35 9.58
N GLN A 252 0.96 7.36 9.55
CA GLN A 252 0.59 5.96 9.68
C GLN A 252 0.13 5.66 11.09
N THR A 253 0.74 6.28 12.10
CA THR A 253 0.31 6.21 13.51
C THR A 253 -1.10 6.74 13.66
N ILE A 254 -1.39 7.92 13.12
CA ILE A 254 -2.72 8.55 13.26
C ILE A 254 -3.81 7.74 12.54
N SER A 255 -3.49 7.18 11.38
CA SER A 255 -4.46 6.42 10.58
C SER A 255 -4.53 4.93 10.94
N TYR A 256 -3.72 4.48 11.90
CA TYR A 256 -3.61 3.06 12.23
C TYR A 256 -4.89 2.41 12.79
N PRO A 257 -5.71 3.10 13.62
CA PRO A 257 -6.99 2.54 14.09
C PRO A 257 -7.92 2.12 12.95
N PHE A 258 -7.92 2.87 11.83
CA PHE A 258 -8.68 2.52 10.63
C PHE A 258 -8.11 1.28 9.94
N ASP A 259 -6.78 1.10 9.93
CA ASP A 259 -6.14 -0.10 9.35
C ASP A 259 -6.49 -1.36 10.16
N VAL A 260 -6.47 -1.30 11.50
CA VAL A 260 -6.88 -2.42 12.36
C VAL A 260 -8.36 -2.74 12.18
N THR A 261 -9.22 -1.71 12.15
CA THR A 261 -10.66 -1.87 11.92
C THR A 261 -10.94 -2.51 10.57
N ARG A 262 -10.28 -2.03 9.51
CA ARG A 262 -10.34 -2.62 8.17
C ARG A 262 -10.01 -4.11 8.20
N ARG A 263 -8.91 -4.53 8.85
CA ARG A 263 -8.51 -5.94 8.85
C ARG A 263 -9.50 -6.86 9.54
N ARG A 264 -10.07 -6.43 10.67
CA ARG A 264 -11.10 -7.24 11.36
C ARG A 264 -12.37 -7.35 10.52
N MET A 265 -12.83 -6.25 9.93
CA MET A 265 -13.99 -6.27 9.03
C MET A 265 -13.76 -7.14 7.77
N GLN A 266 -12.56 -7.13 7.19
CA GLN A 266 -12.21 -7.96 6.01
C GLN A 266 -12.22 -9.47 6.32
N LEU A 267 -11.88 -9.84 7.56
CA LEU A 267 -11.93 -11.24 7.98
C LEU A 267 -13.36 -11.70 8.25
N GLY A 268 -14.24 -10.81 8.69
CA GLY A 268 -15.68 -11.08 8.80
C GLY A 268 -15.96 -12.43 9.45
N THR A 269 -16.68 -13.31 8.74
CA THR A 269 -17.10 -14.65 9.19
C THR A 269 -15.97 -15.59 9.63
N VAL A 270 -14.72 -15.29 9.25
CA VAL A 270 -13.55 -16.06 9.68
C VAL A 270 -13.21 -15.80 11.14
N LEU A 271 -13.63 -14.65 11.69
CA LEU A 271 -13.52 -14.38 13.11
C LEU A 271 -14.73 -14.96 13.85
N PRO A 272 -14.54 -15.63 15.00
CA PRO A 272 -15.64 -16.16 15.81
C PRO A 272 -16.59 -15.05 16.31
N GLU A 273 -16.13 -13.79 16.34
CA GLU A 273 -16.86 -12.63 16.83
C GLU A 273 -17.30 -11.70 15.69
N PHE A 274 -17.59 -12.27 14.50
CA PHE A 274 -17.87 -11.50 13.29
C PHE A 274 -19.05 -10.53 13.46
N GLU A 275 -20.05 -10.89 14.26
CA GLU A 275 -21.27 -10.11 14.49
C GLU A 275 -20.95 -8.73 15.08
N LYS A 276 -19.88 -8.63 15.86
CA LYS A 276 -19.42 -7.36 16.47
C LYS A 276 -18.55 -6.53 15.51
N CYS A 277 -18.23 -7.07 14.33
CA CYS A 277 -17.35 -6.46 13.34
C CYS A 277 -18.10 -6.05 12.05
N LEU A 278 -19.42 -5.82 12.12
CA LEU A 278 -20.26 -5.47 10.97
C LEU A 278 -20.06 -4.01 10.54
N THR A 279 -20.13 -3.08 11.49
CA THR A 279 -19.90 -1.65 11.22
C THR A 279 -18.54 -1.20 11.75
N MET A 280 -18.00 -0.15 11.14
CA MET A 280 -16.72 0.42 11.56
C MET A 280 -16.76 0.91 13.03
N ARG A 281 -17.86 1.54 13.44
CA ARG A 281 -18.02 2.09 14.80
C ARG A 281 -18.05 0.98 15.85
N GLU A 282 -18.84 -0.06 15.60
CA GLU A 282 -18.92 -1.23 16.51
C GLU A 282 -17.58 -1.95 16.59
N THR A 283 -16.94 -2.20 15.44
CA THR A 283 -15.62 -2.85 15.41
C THR A 283 -14.60 -2.06 16.23
N MET A 284 -14.55 -0.74 16.05
CA MET A 284 -13.59 0.10 16.74
C MET A 284 -13.87 0.18 18.25
N LYS A 285 -15.16 0.29 18.64
CA LYS A 285 -15.59 0.26 20.06
C LYS A 285 -15.28 -1.09 20.71
N TYR A 286 -15.54 -2.19 20.00
CA TYR A 286 -15.24 -3.55 20.46
C TYR A 286 -13.73 -3.76 20.68
N VAL A 287 -12.90 -3.39 19.70
CA VAL A 287 -11.43 -3.53 19.81
C VAL A 287 -10.88 -2.68 20.94
N TYR A 288 -11.37 -1.45 21.08
CA TYR A 288 -10.99 -0.56 22.16
C TYR A 288 -11.37 -1.12 23.53
N GLY A 289 -12.61 -1.60 23.69
CA GLY A 289 -13.11 -2.14 24.97
C GLY A 289 -12.44 -3.45 25.39
N HIS A 290 -12.23 -4.40 24.47
CA HIS A 290 -11.70 -5.73 24.81
C HIS A 290 -10.17 -5.83 24.82
N HIS A 291 -9.48 -5.07 23.97
CA HIS A 291 -8.03 -5.18 23.80
C HIS A 291 -7.27 -3.90 24.13
N GLY A 292 -7.97 -2.80 24.39
CA GLY A 292 -7.38 -1.50 24.72
C GLY A 292 -6.68 -0.83 23.53
N ILE A 293 -5.97 0.27 23.83
CA ILE A 293 -5.30 1.10 22.82
C ILE A 293 -4.05 0.38 22.26
N ARG A 294 -3.11 0.00 23.13
CA ARG A 294 -1.80 -0.55 22.71
C ARG A 294 -1.90 -1.94 22.08
N LYS A 295 -2.64 -2.85 22.72
CA LYS A 295 -2.79 -4.26 22.27
C LYS A 295 -3.98 -4.45 21.32
N GLY A 296 -4.92 -3.51 21.24
CA GLY A 296 -6.01 -3.51 20.26
C GLY A 296 -5.69 -2.64 19.06
N LEU A 297 -5.96 -1.34 19.18
CA LEU A 297 -5.93 -0.39 18.06
C LEU A 297 -4.54 -0.21 17.43
N TYR A 298 -3.45 -0.40 18.18
CA TYR A 298 -2.07 -0.20 17.71
C TYR A 298 -1.26 -1.49 17.52
N ARG A 299 -1.93 -2.64 17.57
CA ARG A 299 -1.25 -3.93 17.45
C ARG A 299 -0.66 -4.13 16.06
N GLY A 300 0.64 -4.42 16.00
CA GLY A 300 1.37 -4.64 14.75
C GLY A 300 1.88 -3.37 14.06
N LEU A 301 1.79 -2.19 14.70
CA LEU A 301 2.24 -0.92 14.10
C LEU A 301 3.71 -0.96 13.70
N SER A 302 4.58 -1.58 14.50
CA SER A 302 6.00 -1.70 14.20
C SER A 302 6.29 -2.44 12.89
N LEU A 303 5.44 -3.40 12.50
CA LEU A 303 5.57 -4.11 11.23
C LEU A 303 5.40 -3.17 10.03
N ASN A 304 4.60 -2.10 10.15
CA ASN A 304 4.48 -1.11 9.09
C ASN A 304 5.76 -0.29 8.91
N TYR A 305 6.51 -0.03 9.97
CA TYR A 305 7.77 0.70 9.89
C TYR A 305 8.89 -0.19 9.34
N ILE A 306 9.02 -1.39 9.92
CA ILE A 306 10.08 -2.35 9.55
C ILE A 306 9.98 -2.73 8.08
N ARG A 307 8.77 -2.95 7.55
CA ARG A 307 8.60 -3.40 6.15
C ARG A 307 8.90 -2.32 5.10
N CYS A 308 8.89 -1.05 5.47
CA CYS A 308 9.02 0.04 4.50
C CYS A 308 10.39 0.00 3.79
N VAL A 309 11.47 -0.07 4.58
CA VAL A 309 12.86 -0.07 4.09
C VAL A 309 13.14 -1.23 3.12
N PRO A 310 12.91 -2.52 3.47
CA PRO A 310 13.20 -3.63 2.56
C PRO A 310 12.31 -3.61 1.31
N SER A 311 11.04 -3.19 1.43
CA SER A 311 10.15 -3.05 0.27
C SER A 311 10.73 -2.06 -0.74
N GLN A 312 11.13 -0.86 -0.30
CA GLN A 312 11.64 0.16 -1.20
C GLN A 312 13.01 -0.20 -1.76
N ALA A 313 13.91 -0.74 -0.93
CA ALA A 313 15.24 -1.16 -1.38
C ALA A 313 15.17 -2.19 -2.52
N VAL A 314 14.33 -3.23 -2.35
CA VAL A 314 14.15 -4.26 -3.38
C VAL A 314 13.42 -3.71 -4.60
N ALA A 315 12.42 -2.84 -4.43
CA ALA A 315 11.70 -2.23 -5.55
C ALA A 315 12.65 -1.45 -6.47
N PHE A 316 13.45 -0.53 -5.91
CA PHE A 316 14.39 0.27 -6.69
C PHE A 316 15.48 -0.58 -7.33
N THR A 317 16.10 -1.47 -6.55
CA THR A 317 17.17 -2.35 -7.08
C THR A 317 16.65 -3.23 -8.20
N THR A 318 15.48 -3.84 -8.04
CA THR A 318 14.90 -4.69 -9.08
C THR A 318 14.51 -3.87 -10.30
N TYR A 319 13.97 -2.67 -10.11
CA TYR A 319 13.61 -1.79 -11.23
C TYR A 319 14.84 -1.38 -12.06
N GLU A 320 15.95 -1.00 -11.42
CA GLU A 320 17.20 -0.69 -12.11
C GLU A 320 17.74 -1.89 -12.89
N LEU A 321 17.76 -3.09 -12.28
CA LEU A 321 18.17 -4.32 -12.95
C LEU A 321 17.27 -4.66 -14.14
N MET A 322 15.95 -4.47 -14.00
CA MET A 322 15.02 -4.71 -15.11
C MET A 322 15.18 -3.70 -16.24
N LYS A 323 15.48 -2.43 -15.95
CA LYS A 323 15.80 -1.44 -16.99
C LYS A 323 17.05 -1.81 -17.77
N GLN A 324 18.09 -2.27 -17.09
CA GLN A 324 19.31 -2.78 -17.73
C GLN A 324 19.00 -4.00 -18.60
N PHE A 325 18.25 -4.96 -18.07
CA PHE A 325 17.88 -6.19 -18.79
C PHE A 325 17.03 -5.90 -20.05
N PHE A 326 16.05 -5.00 -19.95
CA PHE A 326 15.19 -4.62 -21.08
C PHE A 326 15.79 -3.56 -22.00
N HIS A 327 17.04 -3.14 -21.76
CA HIS A 327 17.72 -2.08 -22.52
C HIS A 327 16.90 -0.78 -22.58
N LEU A 328 16.36 -0.36 -21.43
CA LEU A 328 15.54 0.84 -21.25
C LEU A 328 16.34 2.07 -20.76
N ASN A 329 17.67 1.93 -20.65
CA ASN A 329 18.58 3.01 -20.23
C ASN A 329 18.98 3.91 -21.39
#